data_AF-A0A318CUM4-F1
#
_entry.id   AF-A0A318CUM4-F1
#
_cell.length_a   1.000
_cell.length_b   1.000
_cell.length_c   1.000
_cell.angle_alpha   90.00
_cell.angle_beta   90.00
_cell.angle_gamma   90.00
#
_symmetry.space_group_name_H-M   'P 1'
#
loop_
_entity.id
_entity.type
_entity.pdbx_description
1 polymer ?
#
loop_
_entity_poly.entity_id
_entity_poly.type
_entity_poly.pdbx_seq_one_letter_code
_entity_poly.pdbx_strand_id
1 'polypeptide(L)' 'MVRTQIYLTKRQRDELAAIAKAVGKKQSELIREAVDRLINQAGRGRREAVLREVAGIWKERTDLPDFETMRTEWDRT' A
#
# COMPACT_ATOMS: atom_id res chain seq x y z
N MET A 1 0.91 -16.29 11.48
CA MET A 1 0.32 -16.41 10.13
C MET A 1 -0.96 -17.23 10.24
N VAL A 2 -2.05 -16.79 9.62
CA VAL A 2 -3.28 -17.58 9.48
C VAL A 2 -3.17 -18.43 8.22
N ARG A 3 -3.52 -19.72 8.29
CA ARG A 3 -3.47 -20.60 7.12
C ARG A 3 -4.66 -20.28 6.21
N THR A 4 -4.39 -19.97 4.95
CA THR A 4 -5.41 -19.69 3.94
C THR A 4 -5.25 -20.66 2.78
N GLN A 5 -6.36 -21.24 2.31
CA GLN A 5 -6.40 -22.03 1.09
C GLN A 5 -6.87 -21.12 -0.05
N ILE A 6 -6.22 -21.22 -1.21
CA ILE A 6 -6.58 -20.47 -2.42
C ILE A 6 -6.67 -21.42 -3.60
N TYR A 7 -7.62 -21.16 -4.49
CA TYR A 7 -7.74 -21.90 -5.74
C TYR A 7 -6.85 -21.26 -6.79
N LEU A 8 -6.02 -22.09 -7.43
CA LEU A 8 -5.18 -21.69 -8.54
C LEU A 8 -5.43 -22.64 -9.70
N THR A 9 -5.38 -22.13 -10.92
CA THR A 9 -5.29 -22.99 -12.10
C THR A 9 -4.00 -23.82 -12.04
N LYS A 10 -4.00 -24.98 -12.71
CA LYS A 10 -2.80 -25.83 -12.82
C LYS A 10 -1.60 -25.02 -13.33
N ARG A 11 -1.81 -24.22 -14.39
CA ARG A 11 -0.78 -23.34 -14.96
C ARG A 11 -0.20 -22.38 -13.93
N GLN A 12 -1.05 -21.66 -13.18
CA GLN A 12 -0.57 -20.71 -12.16
C GLN A 12 0.25 -21.41 -11.07
N ARG A 13 -0.18 -22.59 -10.61
CA ARG A 13 0.56 -23.36 -9.61
C ARG A 13 1.93 -23.80 -10.14
N ASP A 14 1.98 -24.28 -11.37
CA ASP A 14 3.21 -24.80 -11.97
C ASP A 14 4.21 -23.65 -12.24
N GLU A 15 3.73 -22.49 -12.72
CA GLU A 15 4.54 -21.27 -12.86
C GLU A 15 5.07 -20.76 -11.51
N LEU A 16 4.22 -20.73 -10.48
CA LEU A 16 4.64 -20.32 -9.14
C LEU A 16 5.74 -21.25 -8.59
N ALA A 17 5.64 -22.54 -8.86
CA ALA A 17 6.66 -23.52 -8.47
C ALA A 17 8.00 -23.25 -9.19
N ALA A 18 7.95 -22.98 -10.49
CA ALA A 18 9.13 -22.67 -11.29
C ALA A 18 9.82 -21.39 -10.79
N ILE A 19 9.06 -20.32 -10.54
CA ILE A 19 9.59 -19.06 -10.02
C ILE A 19 10.21 -19.27 -8.64
N ALA A 20 9.48 -19.93 -7.73
CA ALA A 20 9.95 -20.21 -6.37
C ALA A 20 11.29 -20.98 -6.37
N LYS A 21 11.42 -21.97 -7.25
CA LYS A 21 12.67 -22.72 -7.45
C LYS A 21 13.80 -21.82 -7.97
N ALA A 22 13.51 -20.98 -8.97
CA ALA A 22 14.51 -20.08 -9.56
C ALA A 22 15.05 -19.06 -8.55
N VAL A 23 14.21 -18.55 -7.64
CA VAL A 23 14.60 -17.56 -6.63
C VAL A 23 15.02 -18.17 -5.29
N GLY A 24 15.00 -19.51 -5.15
CA GLY A 24 15.39 -20.20 -3.92
C GLY A 24 14.43 -19.99 -2.73
N LYS A 25 13.15 -19.68 -2.98
CA LYS A 25 12.13 -19.41 -1.95
C LYS A 25 11.06 -20.48 -1.89
N LYS A 26 10.32 -20.53 -0.79
CA LYS A 26 9.09 -21.35 -0.70
C LYS A 26 7.96 -20.67 -1.48
N GLN A 27 7.08 -21.45 -2.13
CA GLN A 27 5.91 -20.90 -2.82
C GLN A 27 5.03 -20.03 -1.91
N SER A 28 4.85 -20.42 -0.65
CA SER A 28 4.08 -19.64 0.33
C SER A 28 4.72 -18.30 0.69
N GLU A 29 6.04 -18.19 0.60
CA GLU A 29 6.78 -16.94 0.79
C GLU A 29 6.59 -16.01 -0.41
N LEU A 30 6.71 -16.57 -1.62
CA LEU A 30 6.48 -15.84 -2.86
C LEU A 30 5.04 -15.30 -2.97
N ILE A 31 4.04 -16.11 -2.61
CA ILE A 31 2.63 -15.68 -2.58
C ILE A 31 2.46 -14.52 -1.60
N ARG A 32 3.03 -14.62 -0.40
CA ARG A 32 2.93 -13.58 0.62
C ARG A 32 3.54 -12.27 0.14
N GLU A 33 4.74 -12.31 -0.41
CA GLU A 33 5.39 -11.12 -0.97
C GLU A 33 4.57 -10.47 -2.07
N ALA A 34 3.95 -11.27 -2.95
CA ALA A 34 3.07 -10.76 -3.99
C ALA A 34 1.82 -10.08 -3.41
N VAL A 35 1.20 -10.68 -2.38
CA VAL A 35 0.06 -10.10 -1.67
C VAL A 35 0.45 -8.80 -0.97
N ASP A 36 1.58 -8.76 -0.27
CA ASP A 36 2.07 -7.56 0.42
C ASP A 36 2.33 -6.42 -0.58
N ARG A 37 2.94 -6.72 -1.73
CA ARG A 37 3.15 -5.74 -2.80
C ARG A 37 1.83 -5.20 -3.34
N LEU A 38 0.85 -6.06 -3.57
CA LEU A 38 -0.47 -5.66 -4.06
C LEU A 38 -1.20 -4.75 -3.05
N ILE A 39 -1.18 -5.12 -1.76
CA ILE A 39 -1.77 -4.32 -0.67
C ILE A 39 -1.10 -2.94 -0.60
N ASN A 40 0.22 -2.89 -0.65
CA ASN A 40 0.97 -1.63 -0.60
C ASN A 40 0.67 -0.73 -1.81
N GLN A 41 0.60 -1.31 -3.01
CA GLN A 41 0.24 -0.57 -4.22
C GLN A 41 -1.19 -0.02 -4.14
N ALA A 42 -2.15 -0.84 -3.74
CA ALA A 42 -3.55 -0.43 -3.58
C ALA A 42 -3.71 0.62 -2.46
N GLY A 43 -2.96 0.51 -1.36
CA GLY A 43 -2.97 1.46 -0.26
C GLY A 43 -2.46 2.85 -0.66
N ARG A 44 -1.39 2.92 -1.47
CA ARG A 44 -0.89 4.19 -2.03
C ARG A 44 -1.91 4.86 -2.93
N GLY A 45 -2.49 4.09 -3.87
CA GLY A 45 -3.54 4.60 -4.76
C GLY A 45 -4.77 5.11 -3.99
N ARG A 46 -5.19 4.39 -2.93
CA ARG A 46 -6.29 4.81 -2.05
C ARG A 46 -5.96 6.11 -1.31
N ARG A 47 -4.76 6.23 -0.73
CA ARG A 47 -4.35 7.43 -0.01
C ARG A 47 -4.32 8.64 -0.94
N GLU A 48 -3.75 8.51 -2.13
CA GLU A 48 -3.76 9.60 -3.12
C GLU A 48 -5.16 9.96 -3.59
N ALA A 49 -6.04 8.98 -3.81
CA ALA A 49 -7.42 9.23 -4.19
C ALA A 49 -8.16 10.02 -3.10
N VAL A 50 -8.05 9.60 -1.83
CA VAL A 50 -8.64 10.31 -0.69
C VAL A 50 -8.06 11.72 -0.56
N LEU A 51 -6.73 11.88 -0.64
CA LEU A 51 -6.10 13.21 -0.56
C LEU A 51 -6.56 14.15 -1.68
N ARG A 52 -6.77 13.64 -2.90
CA ARG A 52 -7.33 14.42 -4.01
C ARG A 52 -8.78 14.82 -3.77
N GLU A 53 -9.59 13.90 -3.24
CA GLU A 53 -11.00 14.15 -2.94
C GLU A 53 -11.19 15.19 -1.84
N VAL A 54 -10.33 15.17 -0.81
CA VAL A 54 -10.39 16.14 0.31
C VAL A 54 -9.56 17.41 0.08
N ALA A 55 -8.84 17.51 -1.04
CA ALA A 55 -8.03 18.67 -1.36
C ALA A 55 -8.92 19.91 -1.50
N GLY A 56 -8.63 20.95 -0.72
CA GLY A 56 -9.35 22.22 -0.78
C GLY A 56 -10.56 22.34 0.14
N ILE A 57 -10.93 21.30 0.90
CA ILE A 57 -12.03 21.37 1.90
C ILE A 57 -11.87 22.53 2.90
N TRP A 58 -10.63 22.91 3.19
CA TRP A 58 -10.28 23.95 4.15
C TRP A 58 -9.84 25.27 3.50
N LYS A 59 -9.86 25.37 2.16
CA LYS A 59 -9.27 26.49 1.41
C LYS A 59 -9.96 27.83 1.64
N GLU A 60 -11.27 27.82 1.84
CA GLU A 60 -12.10 29.02 1.99
C GLU A 60 -12.62 29.21 3.42
N ARG A 61 -12.11 28.41 4.36
CA ARG A 61 -12.48 28.51 5.77
C ARG A 61 -11.69 29.61 6.44
N THR A 62 -12.39 30.61 6.95
CA THR A 62 -11.81 31.77 7.64
C THR A 62 -11.71 31.58 9.16
N ASP A 63 -12.23 30.46 9.68
CA ASP A 63 -12.27 30.13 11.11
C ASP A 63 -11.08 29.29 11.58
N LEU A 64 -10.14 29.00 10.68
CA LEU A 64 -8.97 28.17 10.95
C LEU A 64 -7.74 29.01 11.29
N PRO A 65 -6.82 28.48 12.10
CA PRO A 65 -5.55 29.15 12.40
C PRO A 65 -4.66 29.23 11.16
N ASP A 66 -3.71 30.15 11.18
CA ASP A 66 -2.69 30.26 10.14
C ASP A 66 -1.75 29.04 10.17
N PHE A 67 -1.92 28.19 9.16
CA PHE A 67 -1.18 26.94 9.03
C PHE A 67 0.30 27.13 8.72
N GLU A 68 0.72 28.26 8.12
CA GLU A 68 2.14 28.52 7.89
C GLU A 68 2.84 28.78 9.23
N THR A 69 2.29 29.69 10.04
CA THR A 69 2.81 30.00 11.36
C THR A 69 2.90 28.76 12.25
N MET A 70 1.82 27.96 12.33
CA MET A 70 1.83 26.70 13.11
C MET A 70 2.86 25.68 12.62
N ARG A 71 3.15 25.65 11.30
CA ARG A 71 4.13 24.71 10.74
C ARG A 71 5.56 25.13 11.07
N THR A 72 5.85 26.42 11.04
CA THR A 72 7.16 26.97 11.41
C THR A 72 7.46 26.76 12.90
N GLU A 73 6.46 26.83 13.79
CA GLU A 73 6.63 26.52 15.22
C GLU A 73 7.08 25.07 15.49
N TRP A 74 6.74 24.14 14.59
CA TRP A 74 7.12 22.73 14.71
C TRP A 74 8.45 22.40 14.05
N ASP A 75 9.03 23.33 13.30
CA ASP A 75 10.28 23.14 12.59
C ASP A 75 11.43 23.20 13.60
N ARG A 76 11.78 22.02 14.13
CA ARG A 76 12.92 21.84 15.03
C ARG A 76 14.18 21.72 14.17
N THR A 77 14.81 22.84 13.87
CA THR A 77 16.23 22.89 13.48
C THR A 77 17.11 22.20 14.51
#